data_AF-A0A7X7VTT7-F1
#
_entry.id   AF-A0A7X7VTT7-F1
#
_cell.length_a   1.000
_cell.length_b   1.000
_cell.length_c   1.000
_cell.angle_alpha   90.00
_cell.angle_beta   90.00
_cell.angle_gamma   90.00
#
_symmetry.space_group_name_H-M   'P 1'
#
loop_
_entity.id
_entity.type
_entity.pdbx_description
1 polymer ?
#
loop_
_entity_poly.entity_id
_entity_poly.type
_entity_poly.pdbx_seq_one_letter_code
_entity_poly.pdbx_strand_id
1 'polypeptide(L)'
;MLTIDWKERLRKDTIEYLQKKLPQNDFDFEIIFIAYPERVNGKIPPQVIVHVANSIVKKLGKNHEKYLHFYKHLWDKKGETGRTAFIAIMAKLVQKKPAVYLPMVQKAVNNAHDADLASIFEKVMLPLLRKQPEEYLSYAYDWTRSGKELVRKQAVNLLIKLLKRNPELSGEVVQHFVNQWLQPLDDLASNHVTLLKAVQKLDWELYLDVWRQHDQSRDPQSAEILCASLQSYHPEIEETVENWTKSGNARLKKAAVAAQRILLKKKPA
;
A
#
# COMPACT_ATOMS: atom_id res chain seq x y z
N MET A 1 -4.19 -43.78 -10.71
CA MET A 1 -4.44 -42.34 -10.93
C MET A 1 -3.12 -41.71 -11.35
N LEU A 2 -2.97 -41.33 -12.61
CA LEU A 2 -1.81 -40.57 -13.07
C LEU A 2 -1.92 -39.17 -12.46
N THR A 3 -1.15 -38.90 -11.41
CA THR A 3 -0.82 -37.56 -10.93
C THR A 3 -0.03 -36.84 -12.03
N ILE A 4 -0.72 -36.44 -13.10
CA ILE A 4 -0.16 -35.51 -14.07
C ILE A 4 0.14 -34.24 -13.28
N ASP A 5 1.43 -33.88 -13.19
CA ASP A 5 1.85 -32.62 -12.59
C ASP A 5 1.14 -31.48 -13.34
N TRP A 6 0.09 -30.96 -12.73
CA TRP A 6 -0.75 -29.91 -13.31
C TRP A 6 0.10 -28.68 -13.69
N LYS A 7 1.24 -28.45 -13.02
CA LYS A 7 2.17 -27.39 -13.36
C LYS A 7 2.82 -27.62 -14.72
N GLU A 8 3.19 -28.85 -15.03
CA GLU A 8 3.75 -29.20 -16.34
C GLU A 8 2.70 -29.02 -17.44
N ARG A 9 1.47 -29.48 -17.20
CA ARG A 9 0.38 -29.33 -18.16
C ARG A 9 0.06 -27.86 -18.44
N LEU A 10 -0.16 -27.06 -17.39
CA LEU A 10 -0.42 -25.62 -17.53
C LEU A 10 0.73 -24.89 -18.22
N ARG A 11 1.97 -25.32 -18.03
CA ARG A 11 3.11 -24.74 -18.73
C ARG A 11 3.07 -25.01 -20.23
N LYS A 12 2.69 -26.22 -20.64
CA LYS A 12 2.50 -26.57 -22.06
C LYS A 12 1.36 -25.76 -22.67
N ASP A 13 0.21 -25.71 -22.00
CA ASP A 13 -0.96 -24.94 -22.45
C ASP A 13 -0.65 -23.43 -22.52
N THR A 14 0.15 -22.91 -21.58
CA THR A 14 0.65 -21.52 -21.64
C THR A 14 1.51 -21.30 -22.88
N ILE A 15 2.44 -22.20 -23.20
CA ILE A 15 3.29 -22.06 -24.39
C ILE A 15 2.44 -22.04 -25.66
N GLU A 16 1.49 -22.96 -25.77
CA GLU A 16 0.59 -23.04 -26.91
C GLU A 16 -0.24 -21.76 -27.05
N TYR A 17 -0.82 -21.25 -25.96
CA TYR A 17 -1.54 -19.99 -25.94
C TYR A 17 -0.67 -18.82 -26.44
N LEU A 18 0.57 -18.72 -25.96
CA LEU A 18 1.49 -17.64 -26.35
C LEU A 18 1.93 -17.73 -27.81
N GLN A 19 1.94 -18.91 -28.41
CA GLN A 19 2.33 -19.10 -29.82
C GLN A 19 1.16 -18.90 -30.78
N LYS A 20 -0.04 -19.36 -30.41
CA LYS A 20 -1.18 -19.41 -31.32
C LYS A 20 -2.19 -18.29 -31.11
N LYS A 21 -2.46 -17.89 -29.86
CA LYS A 21 -3.57 -16.99 -29.51
C LYS A 21 -3.12 -15.56 -29.25
N LEU A 22 -2.13 -15.40 -28.35
CA LEU A 22 -1.67 -14.06 -27.95
C LEU A 22 -1.22 -13.18 -29.14
N PRO A 23 -0.45 -13.68 -30.14
CA PRO A 23 -0.03 -12.88 -31.30
C PRO A 23 -1.19 -12.46 -32.22
N GLN A 24 -2.31 -13.19 -32.16
CA GLN A 24 -3.53 -12.91 -32.93
C GLN A 24 -4.49 -11.97 -32.18
N ASN A 25 -4.06 -11.39 -31.06
CA ASN A 25 -4.88 -10.59 -30.15
C ASN A 25 -6.05 -11.35 -29.51
N ASP A 26 -6.01 -12.69 -29.50
CA ASP A 26 -6.91 -13.49 -28.68
C ASP A 26 -6.37 -13.50 -27.24
N PHE A 27 -6.94 -12.61 -26.41
CA PHE A 27 -6.54 -12.40 -25.02
C PHE A 27 -7.29 -13.30 -24.03
N ASP A 28 -7.98 -14.34 -24.51
CA ASP A 28 -8.67 -15.29 -23.64
C ASP A 28 -7.71 -16.30 -23.00
N PHE A 29 -6.91 -15.83 -22.05
CA PHE A 29 -5.93 -16.66 -21.33
C PHE A 29 -6.58 -17.70 -20.40
N GLU A 30 -7.88 -17.56 -20.10
CA GLU A 30 -8.58 -18.49 -19.22
C GLU A 30 -8.70 -19.89 -19.84
N ILE A 31 -8.55 -20.00 -21.17
CA ILE A 31 -8.46 -21.28 -21.89
C ILE A 31 -7.32 -22.18 -21.36
N ILE A 32 -6.26 -21.58 -20.80
CA ILE A 32 -5.13 -22.32 -20.20
C ILE A 32 -5.61 -23.15 -19.01
N PHE A 33 -6.68 -22.73 -18.32
CA PHE A 33 -7.20 -23.40 -17.12
C PHE A 33 -8.19 -24.53 -17.40
N ILE A 34 -8.60 -24.77 -18.66
CA ILE A 34 -9.55 -25.84 -19.00
C ILE A 34 -9.03 -27.20 -18.53
N ALA A 35 -7.73 -27.44 -18.67
CA ALA A 35 -7.10 -28.70 -18.25
C ALA A 35 -6.89 -28.82 -16.73
N TYR A 36 -7.11 -27.74 -15.96
CA TYR A 36 -7.02 -27.80 -14.50
C TYR A 36 -8.38 -28.24 -13.94
N PRO A 37 -8.49 -29.36 -13.17
CA PRO A 37 -9.78 -29.86 -12.71
C PRO A 37 -10.25 -29.25 -11.39
N GLU A 38 -9.33 -28.81 -10.52
CA GLU A 38 -9.68 -28.36 -9.17
C GLU A 38 -10.27 -26.95 -9.20
N ARG A 39 -11.38 -26.75 -8.50
CA ARG A 39 -12.05 -25.45 -8.34
C ARG A 39 -12.34 -25.24 -6.86
N VAL A 40 -12.11 -24.02 -6.38
CA VAL A 40 -12.54 -23.61 -5.05
C VAL A 40 -13.71 -22.65 -5.25
N ASN A 41 -14.89 -23.01 -4.76
CA ASN A 41 -16.14 -22.26 -4.97
C ASN A 41 -16.41 -21.96 -6.46
N GLY A 42 -16.16 -22.94 -7.34
CA GLY A 42 -16.35 -22.79 -8.79
C GLY A 42 -15.29 -21.94 -9.51
N LYS A 43 -14.30 -21.39 -8.79
CA LYS A 43 -13.25 -20.53 -9.35
C LYS A 43 -11.89 -21.22 -9.43
N ILE A 44 -11.03 -20.72 -10.32
CA ILE A 44 -9.61 -21.12 -10.36
C ILE A 44 -8.92 -20.59 -9.10
N PRO A 45 -8.19 -21.43 -8.35
CA PRO A 45 -7.47 -20.98 -7.18
C PRO A 45 -6.41 -19.92 -7.52
N PRO A 46 -6.25 -18.84 -6.71
CA PRO A 46 -5.31 -17.75 -6.99
C PRO A 46 -3.87 -18.19 -7.25
N GLN A 47 -3.39 -19.22 -6.55
CA GLN A 47 -2.04 -19.77 -6.72
C GLN A 47 -1.80 -20.35 -8.12
N VAL A 48 -2.85 -20.88 -8.75
CA VAL A 48 -2.79 -21.44 -10.12
C VAL A 48 -2.72 -20.31 -11.13
N ILE A 49 -3.52 -19.26 -10.93
CA ILE A 49 -3.49 -18.05 -11.76
C ILE A 49 -2.10 -17.41 -11.69
N VAL A 50 -1.54 -17.27 -10.49
CA VAL A 50 -0.18 -16.74 -10.26
C VAL A 50 0.87 -17.62 -10.94
N HIS A 51 0.73 -18.95 -10.91
CA HIS A 51 1.63 -19.86 -11.60
C HIS A 51 1.62 -19.65 -13.13
N VAL A 52 0.45 -19.54 -13.73
CA VAL A 52 0.30 -19.28 -15.17
C VAL A 52 0.83 -17.89 -15.53
N ALA A 53 0.48 -16.86 -14.76
CA ALA A 53 0.97 -15.49 -14.96
C ALA A 53 2.52 -15.40 -14.94
N ASN A 54 3.17 -16.07 -13.98
CA ASN A 54 4.63 -16.15 -13.92
C ASN A 54 5.22 -16.91 -15.12
N SER A 55 4.54 -17.97 -15.57
CA SER A 55 4.95 -18.74 -16.75
C SER A 55 4.85 -17.90 -18.02
N ILE A 56 3.80 -17.08 -18.15
CA ILE A 56 3.62 -16.11 -19.24
C ILE A 56 4.82 -15.15 -19.27
N VAL A 57 5.10 -14.47 -18.16
CA VAL A 57 6.23 -13.51 -18.08
C VAL A 57 7.56 -14.17 -18.44
N LYS A 58 7.81 -15.38 -17.92
CA LYS A 58 9.04 -16.13 -18.19
C LYS A 58 9.18 -16.44 -19.69
N LYS A 59 8.09 -16.82 -20.36
CA LYS A 59 8.10 -17.21 -21.78
C LYS A 59 8.12 -16.02 -22.73
N LEU A 60 7.49 -14.90 -22.36
CA LEU A 60 7.59 -13.66 -23.14
C LEU A 60 9.02 -13.12 -23.18
N GLY A 61 9.82 -13.34 -22.12
CA GLY A 61 11.23 -12.95 -22.09
C GLY A 61 11.40 -11.46 -22.41
N LYS A 62 12.31 -11.11 -23.32
CA LYS A 62 12.56 -9.71 -23.74
C LYS A 62 11.40 -9.07 -24.51
N ASN A 63 10.43 -9.85 -25.00
CA ASN A 63 9.30 -9.35 -25.78
C ASN A 63 8.12 -8.88 -24.93
N HIS A 64 8.22 -8.87 -23.60
CA HIS A 64 7.11 -8.53 -22.70
C HIS A 64 6.48 -7.15 -22.99
N GLU A 65 7.23 -6.18 -23.51
CA GLU A 65 6.70 -4.85 -23.86
C GLU A 65 5.79 -4.84 -25.08
N LYS A 66 5.86 -5.86 -25.95
CA LYS A 66 4.99 -5.93 -27.13
C LYS A 66 3.54 -6.24 -26.78
N TYR A 67 3.28 -6.65 -25.54
CA TYR A 67 1.99 -7.18 -25.10
C TYR A 67 1.27 -6.28 -24.08
N LEU A 68 1.49 -4.95 -24.14
CA LEU A 68 0.81 -3.99 -23.27
C LEU A 68 -0.73 -4.10 -23.37
N HIS A 69 -1.25 -4.30 -24.58
CA HIS A 69 -2.69 -4.46 -24.80
C HIS A 69 -3.26 -5.67 -24.05
N PHE A 70 -2.53 -6.77 -24.00
CA PHE A 70 -2.91 -7.95 -23.25
C PHE A 70 -2.96 -7.65 -21.74
N TYR A 71 -1.94 -6.99 -21.18
CA TYR A 71 -1.95 -6.65 -19.75
C TYR A 71 -3.10 -5.70 -19.40
N LYS A 72 -3.39 -4.72 -20.27
CA LYS A 72 -4.54 -3.84 -20.12
C LYS A 72 -5.85 -4.64 -20.14
N HIS A 73 -5.96 -5.60 -21.07
CA HIS A 73 -7.14 -6.45 -21.19
C HIS A 73 -7.35 -7.33 -19.94
N LEU A 74 -6.28 -7.88 -19.35
CA LEU A 74 -6.37 -8.63 -18.10
C LEU A 74 -7.04 -7.81 -17.00
N TRP A 75 -6.64 -6.56 -16.83
CA TRP A 75 -7.20 -5.68 -15.81
C TRP A 75 -8.62 -5.23 -16.14
N ASP A 76 -8.84 -4.76 -17.37
CA ASP A 76 -10.08 -4.07 -17.75
C ASP A 76 -11.23 -5.06 -18.10
N LYS A 77 -10.94 -6.32 -18.48
CA LYS A 77 -11.95 -7.22 -19.09
C LYS A 77 -12.06 -8.62 -18.48
N LYS A 78 -11.06 -9.12 -17.75
CA LYS A 78 -11.02 -10.53 -17.29
C LYS A 78 -11.39 -10.73 -15.81
N GLY A 79 -12.08 -9.76 -15.22
CA GLY A 79 -12.60 -9.86 -13.84
C GLY A 79 -11.52 -10.17 -12.80
N GLU A 80 -11.88 -10.90 -11.75
CA GLU A 80 -11.01 -11.24 -10.63
C GLU A 80 -9.78 -12.08 -11.06
N THR A 81 -9.99 -13.05 -11.97
CA THR A 81 -8.91 -13.89 -12.52
C THR A 81 -7.89 -13.03 -13.25
N GLY A 82 -8.38 -12.11 -14.08
CA GLY A 82 -7.58 -11.15 -14.83
C GLY A 82 -6.78 -10.21 -13.94
N ARG A 83 -7.41 -9.62 -12.92
CA ARG A 83 -6.74 -8.74 -11.95
C ARG A 83 -5.65 -9.48 -11.16
N THR A 84 -5.92 -10.71 -10.73
CA THR A 84 -4.92 -11.56 -10.06
C THR A 84 -3.71 -11.84 -10.98
N ALA A 85 -3.96 -12.20 -12.24
CA ALA A 85 -2.91 -12.41 -13.23
C ALA A 85 -2.12 -11.12 -13.50
N PHE A 86 -2.81 -9.99 -13.68
CA PHE A 86 -2.20 -8.68 -13.89
C PHE A 86 -1.25 -8.32 -12.75
N ILE A 87 -1.69 -8.43 -11.49
CA ILE A 87 -0.87 -8.11 -10.31
C ILE A 87 0.37 -9.00 -10.26
N ALA A 88 0.22 -10.30 -10.53
CA ALA A 88 1.34 -11.24 -10.57
C ALA A 88 2.36 -10.91 -11.68
N ILE A 89 1.88 -10.48 -12.86
CA ILE A 89 2.72 -10.03 -13.97
C ILE A 89 3.45 -8.73 -13.59
N MET A 90 2.72 -7.73 -13.09
CA MET A 90 3.28 -6.43 -12.72
C MET A 90 4.33 -6.54 -11.62
N ALA A 91 4.14 -7.43 -10.64
CA ALA A 91 5.12 -7.72 -9.60
C ALA A 91 6.49 -8.16 -10.15
N LYS A 92 6.55 -8.68 -11.39
CA LYS A 92 7.79 -9.07 -12.07
C LYS A 92 8.29 -8.03 -13.06
N LEU A 93 7.38 -7.34 -13.76
CA LEU A 93 7.74 -6.46 -14.87
C LEU A 93 8.04 -5.02 -14.43
N VAL A 94 7.34 -4.51 -13.41
CA VAL A 94 7.52 -3.13 -12.94
C VAL A 94 8.96 -2.90 -12.47
N GLN A 95 9.54 -3.81 -11.68
CA GLN A 95 10.93 -3.68 -11.23
C GLN A 95 11.97 -3.75 -12.36
N LYS A 96 11.61 -4.30 -13.53
CA LYS A 96 12.52 -4.41 -14.67
C LYS A 96 12.48 -3.17 -15.55
N LYS A 97 11.29 -2.63 -15.78
CA LYS A 97 11.06 -1.46 -16.63
C LYS A 97 9.97 -0.56 -16.04
N PRO A 98 10.26 0.17 -14.95
CA PRO A 98 9.28 0.98 -14.23
C PRO A 98 8.56 1.98 -15.13
N ALA A 99 9.30 2.71 -15.97
CA ALA A 99 8.75 3.71 -16.89
C ALA A 99 7.66 3.18 -17.83
N VAL A 100 7.72 1.90 -18.20
CA VAL A 100 6.75 1.27 -19.11
C VAL A 100 5.50 0.81 -18.36
N TYR A 101 5.67 0.28 -17.15
CA TYR A 101 4.60 -0.43 -16.44
C TYR A 101 3.93 0.38 -15.33
N LEU A 102 4.60 1.36 -14.74
CA LEU A 102 4.02 2.22 -13.71
C LEU A 102 2.76 2.96 -14.18
N PRO A 103 2.65 3.49 -15.42
CA PRO A 103 1.41 4.10 -15.89
C PRO A 103 0.21 3.14 -15.82
N MET A 104 0.44 1.84 -16.09
CA MET A 104 -0.61 0.83 -15.98
C MET A 104 -0.98 0.55 -14.51
N VAL A 105 0.01 0.53 -13.63
CA VAL A 105 -0.21 0.36 -12.18
C VAL A 105 -0.98 1.55 -11.60
N GLN A 106 -0.63 2.78 -11.98
CA GLN A 106 -1.36 3.99 -11.55
C GLN A 106 -2.82 3.95 -11.99
N LYS A 107 -3.09 3.57 -13.25
CA LYS A 107 -4.47 3.37 -13.72
C LYS A 107 -5.19 2.30 -12.91
N ALA A 108 -4.50 1.20 -12.58
CA ALA A 108 -5.05 0.12 -11.77
C ALA A 108 -5.39 0.59 -10.34
N VAL A 109 -4.49 1.30 -9.66
CA VAL A 109 -4.70 1.89 -8.32
C VAL A 109 -5.96 2.75 -8.29
N ASN A 110 -6.17 3.58 -9.32
CA ASN A 110 -7.32 4.46 -9.38
C ASN A 110 -8.65 3.72 -9.54
N ASN A 111 -8.66 2.50 -10.07
CA ASN A 111 -9.90 1.76 -10.37
C ASN A 111 -10.02 0.42 -9.62
N ALA A 112 -9.10 0.15 -8.70
CA ALA A 112 -9.08 -1.07 -7.92
C ALA A 112 -10.12 -1.06 -6.79
N HIS A 113 -10.60 -2.24 -6.45
CA HIS A 113 -11.36 -2.47 -5.21
C HIS A 113 -10.37 -2.76 -4.07
N ASP A 114 -10.83 -2.77 -2.82
CA ASP A 114 -9.96 -2.82 -1.64
C ASP A 114 -8.93 -3.97 -1.66
N ALA A 115 -9.36 -5.21 -1.91
CA ALA A 115 -8.47 -6.37 -1.94
C ALA A 115 -7.43 -6.32 -3.09
N ASP A 116 -7.84 -5.82 -4.27
CA ASP A 116 -6.96 -5.66 -5.42
C ASP A 116 -5.92 -4.56 -5.16
N LEU A 117 -6.36 -3.45 -4.57
CA LEU A 117 -5.52 -2.31 -4.24
C LEU A 117 -4.46 -2.69 -3.19
N ALA A 118 -4.87 -3.37 -2.12
CA ALA A 118 -3.96 -3.90 -1.12
C ALA A 118 -2.92 -4.84 -1.76
N SER A 119 -3.35 -5.70 -2.70
CA SER A 119 -2.46 -6.59 -3.43
C SER A 119 -1.50 -5.86 -4.38
N ILE A 120 -1.94 -4.80 -5.07
CA ILE A 120 -1.07 -3.95 -5.90
C ILE A 120 0.03 -3.33 -5.03
N PHE A 121 -0.35 -2.69 -3.93
CA PHE A 121 0.60 -2.03 -3.06
C PHE A 121 1.58 -3.01 -2.43
N GLU A 122 1.10 -4.17 -1.96
CA GLU A 122 1.97 -5.15 -1.30
C GLU A 122 2.88 -5.91 -2.26
N LYS A 123 2.38 -6.34 -3.42
CA LYS A 123 3.11 -7.24 -4.32
C LYS A 123 3.88 -6.50 -5.42
N VAL A 124 3.43 -5.30 -5.79
CA VAL A 124 4.03 -4.53 -6.90
C VAL A 124 4.81 -3.34 -6.38
N MET A 125 4.17 -2.47 -5.59
CA MET A 125 4.78 -1.19 -5.20
C MET A 125 5.76 -1.32 -4.04
N LEU A 126 5.45 -2.09 -3.00
CA LEU A 126 6.33 -2.25 -1.84
C LEU A 126 7.71 -2.79 -2.24
N PRO A 127 7.85 -3.83 -3.09
CA PRO A 127 9.16 -4.26 -3.55
C PRO A 127 9.94 -3.20 -4.34
N LEU A 128 9.24 -2.38 -5.13
CA LEU A 128 9.85 -1.29 -5.90
C LEU A 128 10.38 -0.19 -4.97
N LEU A 129 9.53 0.27 -4.04
CA LEU A 129 9.87 1.26 -3.02
C LEU A 129 11.04 0.82 -2.13
N ARG A 130 11.09 -0.47 -1.77
CA ARG A 130 12.20 -1.00 -0.96
C ARG A 130 13.54 -1.01 -1.69
N LYS A 131 13.51 -1.11 -3.02
CA LYS A 131 14.72 -1.23 -3.84
C LYS A 131 15.31 0.14 -4.19
N GLN A 132 14.45 1.12 -4.48
CA GLN A 132 14.81 2.46 -4.95
C GLN A 132 13.85 3.50 -4.33
N PRO A 133 13.87 3.70 -3.00
CA PRO A 133 12.92 4.58 -2.33
C PRO A 133 13.01 6.01 -2.87
N GLU A 134 14.21 6.55 -3.06
CA GLU A 134 14.47 7.89 -3.58
C GLU A 134 13.78 8.19 -4.92
N GLU A 135 13.59 7.18 -5.77
CA GLU A 135 12.95 7.35 -7.09
C GLU A 135 11.42 7.21 -7.03
N TYR A 136 10.90 6.37 -6.13
CA TYR A 136 9.50 5.95 -6.18
C TYR A 136 8.63 6.42 -5.00
N LEU A 137 9.22 6.98 -3.94
CA LEU A 137 8.48 7.38 -2.75
C LEU A 137 7.45 8.49 -3.03
N SER A 138 7.72 9.35 -4.01
CA SER A 138 6.80 10.37 -4.51
C SER A 138 5.45 9.79 -4.94
N TYR A 139 5.41 8.61 -5.57
CA TYR A 139 4.15 7.95 -5.94
C TYR A 139 3.31 7.59 -4.72
N ALA A 140 3.95 7.13 -3.64
CA ALA A 140 3.26 6.82 -2.40
C ALA A 140 2.69 8.09 -1.77
N TYR A 141 3.46 9.19 -1.74
CA TYR A 141 3.02 10.50 -1.26
C TYR A 141 1.89 11.11 -2.09
N ASP A 142 1.87 10.88 -3.39
CA ASP A 142 0.74 11.32 -4.23
C ASP A 142 -0.54 10.53 -3.91
N TRP A 143 -0.41 9.23 -3.64
CA TRP A 143 -1.56 8.40 -3.27
C TRP A 143 -2.11 8.71 -1.87
N THR A 144 -1.29 9.17 -0.92
CA THR A 144 -1.80 9.62 0.39
C THR A 144 -2.66 10.88 0.27
N ARG A 145 -2.53 11.63 -0.82
CA ARG A 145 -3.31 12.83 -1.16
C ARG A 145 -4.42 12.58 -2.19
N SER A 146 -4.67 11.32 -2.56
CA SER A 146 -5.70 10.97 -3.55
C SER A 146 -7.09 11.45 -3.13
N GLY A 147 -7.93 11.89 -4.09
CA GLY A 147 -9.35 12.17 -3.83
C GLY A 147 -10.16 10.94 -3.38
N LYS A 148 -9.62 9.72 -3.47
CA LYS A 148 -10.28 8.48 -3.04
C LYS A 148 -9.77 8.05 -1.67
N GLU A 149 -10.64 8.08 -0.66
CA GLU A 149 -10.32 7.69 0.72
C GLU A 149 -9.67 6.30 0.82
N LEU A 150 -10.19 5.34 0.05
CA LEU A 150 -9.65 3.98 -0.02
C LEU A 150 -8.17 3.97 -0.45
N VAL A 151 -7.82 4.77 -1.47
CA VAL A 151 -6.44 4.89 -1.98
C VAL A 151 -5.54 5.51 -0.92
N ARG A 152 -6.00 6.59 -0.27
CA ARG A 152 -5.23 7.26 0.79
C ARG A 152 -4.91 6.31 1.94
N LYS A 153 -5.92 5.62 2.48
CA LYS A 153 -5.77 4.66 3.58
C LYS A 153 -4.79 3.54 3.23
N GLN A 154 -4.93 2.95 2.04
CA GLN A 154 -4.04 1.88 1.61
C GLN A 154 -2.61 2.39 1.33
N ALA A 155 -2.43 3.63 0.88
CA ALA A 155 -1.12 4.24 0.68
C ALA A 155 -0.40 4.50 2.02
N VAL A 156 -1.12 4.93 3.05
CA VAL A 156 -0.59 5.03 4.42
C VAL A 156 -0.14 3.66 4.93
N ASN A 157 -0.96 2.61 4.71
CA ASN A 157 -0.59 1.23 5.06
C ASN A 157 0.65 0.74 4.30
N LEU A 158 0.80 1.12 3.03
CA LEU A 158 1.99 0.85 2.23
C LEU A 158 3.23 1.49 2.86
N LEU A 159 3.16 2.77 3.23
CA LEU A 159 4.25 3.48 3.91
C LEU A 159 4.58 2.83 5.26
N ILE A 160 3.59 2.49 6.08
CA ILE A 160 3.80 1.78 7.35
C ILE A 160 4.52 0.44 7.14
N LYS A 161 4.13 -0.32 6.11
CA LYS A 161 4.82 -1.58 5.74
C LYS A 161 6.24 -1.34 5.24
N LEU A 162 6.50 -0.23 4.55
CA LEU A 162 7.83 0.18 4.12
C LEU A 162 8.71 0.50 5.33
N LEU A 163 8.24 1.32 6.28
CA LEU A 163 8.99 1.70 7.49
C LEU A 163 9.38 0.48 8.33
N LYS A 164 8.47 -0.50 8.46
CA LYS A 164 8.77 -1.80 9.11
C LYS A 164 9.93 -2.57 8.50
N ARG A 165 10.22 -2.36 7.21
CA ARG A 165 11.24 -3.10 6.46
C ARG A 165 12.49 -2.27 6.20
N ASN A 166 12.36 -0.94 6.20
CA ASN A 166 13.42 0.02 5.94
C ASN A 166 13.32 1.17 6.97
N PRO A 167 13.72 0.94 8.24
CA PRO A 167 13.55 1.92 9.32
C PRO A 167 14.25 3.26 9.07
N GLU A 168 15.33 3.27 8.29
CA GLU A 168 16.08 4.47 7.89
C GLU A 168 15.22 5.52 7.18
N LEU A 169 14.12 5.10 6.53
CA LEU A 169 13.19 6.01 5.86
C LEU A 169 12.19 6.68 6.82
N SER A 170 12.15 6.28 8.09
CA SER A 170 11.12 6.73 9.04
C SER A 170 11.17 8.24 9.25
N GLY A 171 12.37 8.80 9.43
CA GLY A 171 12.54 10.25 9.61
C GLY A 171 12.01 11.04 8.42
N GLU A 172 12.40 10.68 7.19
CA GLU A 172 11.95 11.35 5.97
C GLU A 172 10.42 11.25 5.78
N VAL A 173 9.86 10.05 5.91
CA VAL A 173 8.43 9.81 5.71
C VAL A 173 7.59 10.52 6.77
N VAL A 174 8.02 10.49 8.03
CA VAL A 174 7.33 11.19 9.12
C VAL A 174 7.41 12.70 8.90
N GLN A 175 8.58 13.23 8.56
CA GLN A 175 8.74 14.66 8.32
C GLN A 175 7.90 15.12 7.12
N HIS A 176 7.78 14.31 6.07
CA HIS A 176 6.88 14.59 4.95
C HIS A 176 5.43 14.79 5.42
N PHE A 177 4.94 13.96 6.34
CA PHE A 177 3.59 14.09 6.89
C PHE A 177 3.46 15.30 7.83
N VAL A 178 4.46 15.55 8.68
CA VAL A 178 4.47 16.70 9.60
C VAL A 178 4.48 18.02 8.83
N ASN A 179 5.24 18.12 7.73
CA ASN A 179 5.29 19.33 6.90
C ASN A 179 3.91 19.70 6.30
N GLN A 180 3.01 18.74 6.12
CA GLN A 180 1.66 19.02 5.62
C GLN A 180 0.75 19.66 6.68
N TRP A 181 1.13 19.62 7.96
CA TRP A 181 0.33 20.18 9.05
C TRP A 181 0.26 21.71 9.00
N LEU A 182 1.12 22.35 8.20
CA LEU A 182 1.11 23.79 7.91
C LEU A 182 -0.14 24.23 7.13
N GLN A 183 -0.88 23.29 6.55
CA GLN A 183 -2.13 23.54 5.83
C GLN A 183 -3.27 22.73 6.47
N PRO A 184 -4.54 23.18 6.37
CA PRO A 184 -5.68 22.38 6.81
C PRO A 184 -5.70 21.02 6.12
N LEU A 185 -5.75 19.95 6.92
CA LEU A 185 -5.78 18.57 6.44
C LEU A 185 -7.19 18.01 6.27
N ASP A 186 -8.18 18.62 6.92
CA ASP A 186 -9.57 18.15 6.93
C ASP A 186 -9.68 16.64 7.23
N ASP A 187 -10.21 15.84 6.30
CA ASP A 187 -10.39 14.40 6.44
C ASP A 187 -9.06 13.61 6.39
N LEU A 188 -7.98 14.22 5.90
CA LEU A 188 -6.65 13.62 5.82
C LEU A 188 -6.04 13.42 7.21
N ALA A 189 -6.40 14.21 8.23
CA ALA A 189 -5.80 14.13 9.57
C ALA A 189 -5.82 12.70 10.14
N SER A 190 -6.88 11.93 9.85
CA SER A 190 -7.02 10.52 10.26
C SER A 190 -5.89 9.60 9.75
N ASN A 191 -5.34 9.90 8.58
CA ASN A 191 -4.20 9.20 7.98
C ASN A 191 -2.90 9.50 8.72
N HIS A 192 -2.69 10.75 9.14
CA HIS A 192 -1.52 11.16 9.92
C HIS A 192 -1.54 10.50 11.31
N VAL A 193 -2.71 10.46 11.95
CA VAL A 193 -2.92 9.72 13.21
C VAL A 193 -2.57 8.24 13.05
N THR A 194 -3.00 7.62 11.94
CA THR A 194 -2.72 6.20 11.65
C THR A 194 -1.23 5.93 11.48
N LEU A 195 -0.53 6.82 10.74
CA LEU A 195 0.93 6.74 10.58
C LEU A 195 1.64 6.89 11.93
N LEU A 196 1.32 7.92 12.72
CA LEU A 196 1.96 8.16 14.02
C LEU A 196 1.74 7.05 15.02
N LYS A 197 0.54 6.43 15.05
CA LYS A 197 0.29 5.22 15.85
C LYS A 197 1.20 4.06 15.45
N ALA A 198 1.52 3.94 14.16
CA ALA A 198 2.47 2.94 13.71
C ALA A 198 3.90 3.32 14.10
N VAL A 199 4.30 4.58 13.91
CA VAL A 199 5.63 5.09 14.27
C VAL A 199 5.90 4.90 15.76
N GLN A 200 4.95 5.22 16.64
CA GLN A 200 5.07 4.99 18.08
C GLN A 200 5.50 3.56 18.44
N LYS A 201 5.06 2.55 17.66
CA LYS A 201 5.41 1.14 17.88
C LYS A 201 6.73 0.72 17.22
N LEU A 202 7.16 1.45 16.20
CA LEU A 202 8.33 1.12 15.38
C LEU A 202 9.58 1.86 15.83
N ASP A 203 9.43 3.13 16.17
CA ASP A 203 10.47 4.05 16.56
C ASP A 203 9.89 5.05 17.57
N TRP A 204 10.11 4.74 18.85
CA TRP A 204 9.58 5.54 19.96
C TRP A 204 10.25 6.92 20.04
N GLU A 205 11.55 6.99 19.77
CA GLU A 205 12.30 8.25 19.85
C GLU A 205 11.85 9.21 18.76
N LEU A 206 11.73 8.72 17.52
CA LEU A 206 11.17 9.53 16.44
C LEU A 206 9.74 10.00 16.75
N TYR A 207 8.92 9.17 17.38
CA TYR A 207 7.58 9.58 17.82
C TYR A 207 7.65 10.72 18.85
N LEU A 208 8.54 10.62 19.85
CA LEU A 208 8.76 11.68 20.83
C LEU A 208 9.32 12.96 20.19
N ASP A 209 10.20 12.86 19.21
CA ASP A 209 10.74 14.02 18.51
C ASP A 209 9.64 14.82 17.81
N VAL A 210 8.62 14.16 17.24
CA VAL A 210 7.46 14.88 16.69
C VAL A 210 6.71 15.64 17.79
N TRP A 211 6.57 15.08 18.99
CA TRP A 211 5.99 15.80 20.13
C TRP A 211 6.85 17.00 20.54
N ARG A 212 8.16 16.82 20.67
CA ARG A 212 9.10 17.89 21.05
C ARG A 212 9.10 19.04 20.05
N GLN A 213 8.99 18.75 18.75
CA GLN A 213 8.83 19.78 17.71
C GLN A 213 7.56 20.63 17.89
N HIS A 214 6.56 20.13 18.61
CA HIS A 214 5.25 20.77 18.76
C HIS A 214 4.89 21.14 20.19
N ASP A 215 5.75 20.92 21.19
CA ASP A 215 5.44 21.17 22.61
C ASP A 215 4.86 22.58 22.85
N GLN A 216 5.49 23.58 22.25
CA GLN A 216 5.07 24.99 22.35
C GLN A 216 4.04 25.41 21.28
N SER A 217 3.59 24.48 20.43
CA SER A 217 2.64 24.78 19.37
C SER A 217 1.28 25.19 19.94
N ARG A 218 0.70 26.22 19.34
CA ARG A 218 -0.69 26.64 19.58
C ARG A 218 -1.62 26.22 18.45
N ASP A 219 -1.11 25.49 17.46
CA ASP A 219 -1.90 24.99 16.34
C ASP A 219 -2.82 23.84 16.80
N PRO A 220 -4.15 24.00 16.70
CA PRO A 220 -5.08 22.95 17.12
C PRO A 220 -4.96 21.68 16.30
N GLN A 221 -4.60 21.76 15.01
CA GLN A 221 -4.54 20.58 14.15
C GLN A 221 -3.39 19.65 14.57
N SER A 222 -2.18 20.17 14.76
CA SER A 222 -1.05 19.39 15.27
C SER A 222 -1.40 18.76 16.63
N ALA A 223 -1.98 19.53 17.55
CA ALA A 223 -2.38 19.04 18.86
C ALA A 223 -3.45 17.93 18.76
N GLU A 224 -4.46 18.09 17.90
CA GLU A 224 -5.50 17.09 17.64
C GLU A 224 -4.91 15.79 17.09
N ILE A 225 -3.99 15.87 16.12
CA ILE A 225 -3.33 14.70 15.53
C ILE A 225 -2.48 13.96 16.57
N LEU A 226 -1.65 14.69 17.31
CA LEU A 226 -0.78 14.13 18.36
C LEU A 226 -1.60 13.50 19.49
N CYS A 227 -2.60 14.22 20.01
CA CYS A 227 -3.49 13.68 21.04
C CYS A 227 -4.23 12.43 20.56
N ALA A 228 -4.70 12.41 19.30
CA ALA A 228 -5.39 11.26 18.73
C ALA A 228 -4.48 10.06 18.43
N SER A 229 -3.16 10.27 18.30
CA SER A 229 -2.17 9.21 18.06
C SER A 229 -1.76 8.46 19.33
N LEU A 230 -2.08 8.96 20.53
CA LEU A 230 -1.64 8.36 21.80
C LEU A 230 -2.10 6.91 22.00
N GLN A 231 -1.15 6.00 22.22
CA GLN A 231 -1.42 4.60 22.59
C GLN A 231 -0.78 4.17 23.92
N SER A 232 0.19 4.92 24.44
CA SER A 232 0.95 4.62 25.66
C SER A 232 1.18 5.89 26.48
N TYR A 233 1.47 5.73 27.78
CA TYR A 233 1.85 6.84 28.66
C TYR A 233 3.33 7.21 28.47
N HIS A 234 3.64 8.51 28.57
CA HIS A 234 5.00 9.03 28.69
C HIS A 234 5.01 10.35 29.47
N PRO A 235 5.99 10.59 30.37
CA PRO A 235 6.05 11.82 31.17
C PRO A 235 6.14 13.10 30.34
N GLU A 236 7.03 13.14 29.33
CA GLU A 236 7.20 14.35 28.47
C GLU A 236 5.89 14.73 27.74
N ILE A 237 5.15 13.71 27.30
CA ILE A 237 3.86 13.90 26.63
C ILE A 237 2.81 14.40 27.62
N GLU A 238 2.80 13.87 28.85
CA GLU A 238 1.89 14.34 29.91
C GLU A 238 2.11 15.82 30.21
N GLU A 239 3.35 16.26 30.34
CA GLU A 239 3.69 17.67 30.56
C GLU A 239 3.18 18.57 29.42
N THR A 240 3.42 18.18 28.17
CA THR A 240 2.92 18.90 26.98
C THR A 240 1.38 19.00 27.03
N VAL A 241 0.71 17.87 27.26
CA VAL A 241 -0.76 17.78 27.29
C VAL A 241 -1.34 18.61 28.45
N GLU A 242 -0.72 18.60 29.63
CA GLU A 242 -1.13 19.41 30.77
C GLU A 242 -1.06 20.90 30.45
N ASN A 243 -0.01 21.37 29.79
CA ASN A 243 0.10 22.75 29.34
C ASN A 243 -1.02 23.11 28.36
N TRP A 244 -1.32 22.21 27.42
CA TRP A 244 -2.40 22.38 26.46
C TRP A 244 -3.80 22.39 27.08
N THR A 245 -4.04 21.68 28.18
CA THR A 245 -5.34 21.73 28.90
C THR A 245 -5.67 23.13 29.45
N LYS A 246 -4.65 23.96 29.66
CA LYS A 246 -4.77 25.33 30.16
C LYS A 246 -4.89 26.38 29.04
N SER A 247 -4.85 25.95 27.77
CA SER A 247 -4.90 26.86 26.62
C SER A 247 -6.24 27.60 26.50
N GLY A 248 -6.18 28.85 26.04
CA GLY A 248 -7.35 29.63 25.66
C GLY A 248 -8.00 29.18 24.33
N ASN A 249 -7.30 28.37 23.53
CA ASN A 249 -7.86 27.81 22.30
C ASN A 249 -8.76 26.61 22.61
N ALA A 250 -10.07 26.74 22.34
CA ALA A 250 -11.06 25.73 22.69
C ALA A 250 -10.83 24.36 22.01
N ARG A 251 -10.35 24.33 20.76
CA ARG A 251 -10.08 23.09 20.02
C ARG A 251 -8.90 22.34 20.63
N LEU A 252 -7.79 23.05 20.81
CA LEU A 252 -6.58 22.50 21.41
C LEU A 252 -6.86 22.01 22.84
N LYS A 253 -7.54 22.83 23.67
CA LYS A 253 -7.95 22.43 25.02
C LYS A 253 -8.81 21.17 25.03
N LYS A 254 -9.77 21.06 24.11
CA LYS A 254 -10.64 19.88 23.99
C LYS A 254 -9.84 18.62 23.66
N ALA A 255 -8.91 18.69 22.70
CA ALA A 255 -8.05 17.57 22.35
C ALA A 255 -7.16 17.15 23.53
N ALA A 256 -6.56 18.13 24.21
CA ALA A 256 -5.69 17.89 25.36
C ALA A 256 -6.43 17.28 26.56
N VAL A 257 -7.63 17.75 26.89
CA VAL A 257 -8.45 17.15 27.96
C VAL A 257 -8.81 15.69 27.64
N ALA A 258 -9.07 15.36 26.38
CA ALA A 258 -9.31 13.97 25.98
C ALA A 258 -8.03 13.12 26.11
N ALA A 259 -6.88 13.64 25.68
CA ALA A 259 -5.58 12.99 25.82
C ALA A 259 -5.18 12.78 27.29
N GLN A 260 -5.40 13.77 28.15
CA GLN A 260 -5.08 13.68 29.58
C GLN A 260 -5.80 12.51 30.25
N ARG A 261 -7.09 12.28 29.91
CA ARG A 261 -7.84 11.10 30.40
C ARG A 261 -7.22 9.78 29.96
N ILE A 262 -6.70 9.71 28.72
CA ILE A 262 -6.03 8.52 28.19
C ILE A 262 -4.71 8.29 28.93
N LEU A 263 -3.93 9.35 29.17
CA LEU A 263 -2.65 9.28 29.88
C LEU A 263 -2.84 8.85 31.33
N LEU A 264 -3.77 9.47 32.07
CA LEU A 264 -4.09 9.09 33.45
C LEU A 264 -4.50 7.62 33.57
N LYS A 265 -5.27 7.10 32.61
CA LYS A 265 -5.65 5.67 32.57
C LYS A 265 -4.46 4.73 32.29
N LYS A 266 -3.44 5.22 31.59
CA LYS A 266 -2.26 4.44 31.16
C LYS A 266 -1.03 4.66 32.04
N LYS A 267 -1.11 5.57 33.01
CA LYS A 267 -0.03 5.89 33.94
C LYS A 267 0.26 4.66 34.80
N PRO A 268 1.50 4.15 34.83
CA PRO A 268 1.86 3.05 35.71
C PRO A 268 1.68 3.49 37.17
N ALA A 269 1.19 2.57 38.01
CA ALA A 269 1.00 2.78 39.44
C ALA A 269 2.34 2.85 40.20
#